data_AF-A0AAU9PR72-F1
#
_entry.id   AF-A0AAU9PR72-F1
#
_cell.length_a   1.000
_cell.length_b   1.000
_cell.length_c   1.000
_cell.angle_alpha   90.00
_cell.angle_beta   90.00
_cell.angle_gamma   90.00
#
_symmetry.space_group_name_H-M   'P 1'
#
loop_
_entity.id
_entity.type
_entity.pdbx_description
1 polymer ?
#
loop_
_entity_poly.entity_id
_entity_poly.type
_entity_poly.pdbx_seq_one_letter_code
_entity_poly.pdbx_strand_id
1 'polypeptide(L)' 'MDQESVVEAKGFNPGLIVLLVVGGLLITFLVGNYVLYMYAQKTLPPRKKKPVSKKKLKREKLKQGVAVPGE' A
#
# COMPACT_ATOMS: atom_id res chain seq x y z
N MET A 1 -24.24 50.22 -11.55
CA MET A 1 -25.07 48.99 -11.48
C MET A 1 -24.24 47.99 -10.71
N ASP A 2 -24.24 48.17 -9.41
CA ASP A 2 -23.46 47.40 -8.46
C ASP A 2 -24.06 46.00 -8.37
N GLN A 3 -23.24 45.01 -8.75
CA GLN A 3 -23.60 43.61 -8.63
C GLN A 3 -23.20 43.18 -7.21
N GLU A 4 -24.10 43.39 -6.26
CA GLU A 4 -23.96 42.86 -4.92
C GLU A 4 -24.25 41.35 -4.99
N SER A 5 -23.20 40.53 -5.08
CA SER A 5 -23.33 39.10 -4.85
C SER A 5 -23.61 38.89 -3.37
N VAL A 6 -24.88 38.96 -3.00
CA VAL A 6 -25.36 38.53 -1.69
C VAL A 6 -24.97 37.07 -1.55
N VAL A 7 -23.88 36.80 -0.83
CA VAL A 7 -23.51 35.45 -0.44
C VAL A 7 -24.50 35.06 0.65
N GLU A 8 -25.64 34.53 0.23
CA GLU A 8 -26.57 33.87 1.14
C GLU A 8 -25.79 32.78 1.89
N ALA A 9 -25.63 32.97 3.20
CA ALA A 9 -25.02 31.98 4.08
C ALA A 9 -25.98 30.80 4.28
N LYS A 10 -26.21 30.03 3.21
CA LYS A 10 -26.95 28.78 3.26
C LYS A 10 -26.04 27.75 3.92
N GLY A 11 -26.36 27.38 5.17
CA GLY A 11 -25.62 26.39 5.93
C GLY A 11 -25.46 25.07 5.15
N PHE A 12 -24.37 24.35 5.43
CA PHE A 12 -24.08 23.09 4.74
C PHE A 12 -25.21 22.06 4.93
N ASN A 13 -25.57 21.35 3.85
CA ASN A 13 -26.56 20.29 3.90
C ASN A 13 -26.08 19.17 4.85
N PRO A 14 -26.91 18.71 5.80
CA PRO A 14 -26.54 17.65 6.74
C PRO A 14 -26.07 16.37 6.03
N GLY A 15 -26.67 16.00 4.90
CA GLY A 15 -26.25 14.85 4.10
C GLY A 15 -24.84 15.01 3.52
N LEU A 16 -24.48 16.23 3.10
CA LEU A 16 -23.11 16.53 2.63
C LEU A 16 -22.10 16.47 3.77
N ILE A 17 -22.45 17.01 4.95
CA ILE A 17 -21.60 16.93 6.14
C ILE A 17 -21.33 15.46 6.50
N VAL A 18 -22.38 14.64 6.54
CA VAL A 18 -22.24 13.21 6.86
C VAL A 18 -21.38 12.49 5.82
N LEU A 19 -21.57 12.77 4.52
CA LEU A 19 -20.75 12.18 3.47
C LEU A 19 -19.27 12.54 3.63
N LEU A 20 -18.96 13.80 3.92
CA LEU A 20 -17.58 14.24 4.14
C LEU A 20 -16.97 13.63 5.40
N VAL A 21 -17.73 13.55 6.49
CA VAL A 21 -17.25 12.98 7.76
C VAL A 21 -17.01 11.48 7.61
N VAL A 22 -18.00 10.74 7.14
CA VAL A 22 -17.91 9.27 7.01
C VAL A 22 -16.93 8.91 5.89
N GLY A 23 -17.04 9.55 4.72
CA GLY A 23 -16.14 9.33 3.60
C GLY A 23 -14.70 9.69 3.94
N GLY A 24 -14.47 10.84 4.57
CA GLY A 24 -13.16 11.27 5.04
C GLY A 24 -12.57 10.29 6.05
N LEU A 25 -13.35 9.90 7.06
CA LEU A 25 -12.90 8.96 8.09
C LEU A 25 -12.51 7.60 7.49
N LEU A 26 -13.33 7.07 6.58
CA LEU A 26 -13.01 5.82 5.88
C LEU A 26 -11.75 5.96 5.03
N ILE A 27 -11.64 7.01 4.22
CA ILE A 27 -10.46 7.23 3.36
C ILE A 27 -9.20 7.34 4.23
N THR A 28 -9.22 8.16 5.28
CA THR A 28 -8.08 8.32 6.20
C THR A 28 -7.73 7.00 6.88
N PHE A 29 -8.72 6.22 7.30
CA PHE A 29 -8.50 4.90 7.90
C PHE A 29 -7.84 3.92 6.92
N LEU A 30 -8.32 3.86 5.67
CA LEU A 30 -7.75 2.98 4.64
C LEU A 30 -6.34 3.41 4.27
N VAL A 31 -6.11 4.71 4.05
CA VAL A 31 -4.78 5.24 3.71
C VAL A 31 -3.80 5.00 4.86
N GLY A 32 -4.19 5.31 6.09
CA GLY A 32 -3.37 5.07 7.27
C GLY A 32 -3.03 3.59 7.43
N ASN A 33 -4.00 2.69 7.23
CA ASN A 33 -3.78 1.25 7.28
C ASN A 33 -2.83 0.78 6.17
N TYR A 34 -3.01 1.26 4.95
CA TYR A 34 -2.18 0.92 3.81
C TYR A 34 -0.72 1.37 4.00
N VAL A 35 -0.53 2.60 4.48
CA VAL A 35 0.80 3.13 4.80
C VAL A 35 1.45 2.30 5.90
N LEU A 36 0.71 1.94 6.96
CA LEU A 36 1.21 1.10 8.03
C LEU A 36 1.57 -0.31 7.55
N TYR A 37 0.74 -0.89 6.67
CA TYR A 37 1.00 -2.18 6.03
C TYR A 37 2.26 -2.13 5.16
N MET A 38 2.44 -1.08 4.38
CA MET A 38 3.64 -0.87 3.57
C MET A 38 4.88 -0.65 4.43
N TYR A 39 4.76 0.10 5.52
CA TYR A 39 5.85 0.29 6.47
C TYR A 39 6.25 -1.04 7.12
N ALA A 40 5.27 -1.81 7.60
CA ALA A 40 5.50 -3.14 8.14
C ALA A 40 6.18 -4.04 7.12
N GLN A 41 5.75 -4.07 5.85
CA GLN A 41 6.42 -4.89 4.83
C GLN A 41 7.87 -4.49 4.56
N LYS A 42 8.22 -3.20 4.73
CA LYS A 42 9.60 -2.71 4.57
C LYS A 42 10.48 -3.06 5.78
N THR A 43 9.93 -3.10 6.98
CA THR A 43 10.64 -3.42 8.23
C THR A 43 10.61 -4.90 8.57
N LEU A 44 9.64 -5.65 8.03
CA LEU A 44 9.55 -7.08 8.15
C LEU A 44 10.73 -7.72 7.42
N PRO A 45 11.50 -8.59 8.08
CA PRO A 45 12.58 -9.31 7.41
C PRO A 45 12.00 -10.06 6.22
N PRO A 46 12.76 -10.13 5.09
CA PRO A 46 12.28 -10.76 3.86
C PRO A 46 11.73 -12.13 4.22
N ARG A 47 10.44 -12.36 3.94
CA ARG A 47 9.73 -13.61 4.26
C ARG A 47 10.67 -14.74 3.89
N LYS A 48 11.23 -15.43 4.89
CA LYS A 48 12.22 -16.49 4.67
C LYS A 48 11.57 -17.46 3.71
N LYS A 49 11.97 -17.42 2.43
CA LYS A 49 11.58 -18.44 1.46
C LYS A 49 11.97 -19.75 2.13
N LYS A 50 11.02 -20.69 2.23
CA LYS A 50 11.25 -21.99 2.89
C LYS A 50 12.65 -22.45 2.47
N PRO A 51 13.58 -22.67 3.42
CA PRO A 51 14.97 -22.93 3.06
C PRO A 51 14.97 -24.10 2.09
N VAL A 52 15.38 -23.81 0.86
CA VAL A 52 15.41 -24.80 -0.19
C VAL A 52 16.50 -25.77 0.23
N SER A 53 16.11 -27.02 0.53
CA SER A 53 17.05 -28.06 0.94
C SER A 53 18.27 -28.03 0.02
N LYS A 54 19.48 -28.14 0.59
CA LYS A 54 20.74 -28.13 -0.16
C LYS A 54 20.72 -29.11 -1.35
N LYS A 55 19.97 -30.22 -1.23
CA LYS A 55 19.71 -31.18 -2.33
C LYS A 55 18.95 -30.55 -3.50
N LYS A 56 17.88 -29.79 -3.24
CA LYS A 56 17.09 -29.09 -4.28
C LYS A 56 17.89 -27.92 -4.88
N LEU A 57 18.68 -27.22 -4.08
CA LEU A 57 19.54 -26.12 -4.54
C LEU A 57 20.66 -26.64 -5.46
N LYS A 58 21.32 -27.76 -5.11
CA LYS A 58 22.30 -28.43 -5.97
C LYS A 58 21.65 -28.97 -7.24
N ARG A 59 20.45 -29.56 -7.16
CA ARG A 59 19.72 -30.07 -8.33
C ARG A 59 19.34 -28.96 -9.31
N GLU A 60 18.87 -27.81 -8.83
CA GLU A 60 18.56 -26.66 -9.67
C GLU A 60 19.84 -26.05 -10.27
N LYS A 61 20.92 -25.91 -9.50
CA LYS A 61 22.23 -25.44 -10.02
C LYS A 61 22.81 -26.36 -11.09
N LEU A 62 22.67 -27.68 -10.94
CA LEU A 62 23.09 -28.66 -11.94
C LEU A 62 22.22 -28.62 -13.21
N LYS A 63 20.91 -28.35 -13.07
CA LYS A 63 19.99 -28.15 -14.20
C LYS A 63 20.22 -26.84 -14.95
N GLN A 64 20.65 -25.80 -14.24
CA GLN A 64 20.98 -24.49 -14.81
C GLN A 64 22.33 -24.48 -15.55
N GLY A 65 23.07 -25.60 -15.58
CA GLY A 65 24.29 -25.70 -16.37
C GLY A 65 25.35 -24.68 -15.97
N VAL A 66 25.48 -24.39 -14.67
CA VAL A 66 26.50 -23.45 -14.19
C VAL A 66 27.87 -24.00 -14.56
N ALA A 67 28.56 -23.32 -15.49
CA ALA A 67 29.93 -23.60 -15.86
C ALA A 67 30.79 -23.68 -14.59
N VAL A 68 31.56 -24.76 -14.49
CA VAL A 68 32.55 -24.93 -13.43
C VAL A 68 33.51 -23.74 -13.53
N PRO A 69 33.71 -22.92 -12.48
CA PRO A 69 34.74 -21.90 -12.50
C PRO A 69 36.09 -22.62 -12.42
N GLY A 70 36.71 -22.83 -13.58
CA GLY A 70 37.99 -23.52 -13.73
C GLY A 70 38.09 -24.31 -15.03
N GLU A 71 38.14 -23.59 -16.15
CA GLU A 71 39.22 -23.77 -17.12
C GLU A 71 40.40 -22.88 -16.68
#